data_AF-A0A2V8XJD1-F1
#
_entry.id   AF-A0A2V8XJD1-F1
#
_cell.length_a   1.000
_cell.length_b   1.000
_cell.length_c   1.000
_cell.angle_alpha   90.00
_cell.angle_beta   90.00
_cell.angle_gamma   90.00
#
_symmetry.space_group_name_H-M   'P 1'
#
loop_
_entity.id
_entity.type
_entity.pdbx_description
1 polymer ?
#
loop_
_entity_poly.entity_id
_entity_poly.type
_entity_poly.pdbx_seq_one_letter_code
_entity_poly.pdbx_strand_id
1 'polypeptide(L)'
;MGTLTQLQQNRRVIQDFTVTTLAGIPGEFARLVYVSSLRDLSSGRYEHQGLAALYPEEAVQQALQVCHEQIFERILERPLSKQLEDLKSCLAAMEGGLAAVVSHWRQLEPYRVLIPEQAPDYLKELFISNLRALLEILHEQCSTARSDA
;
A
#
# COMPACT_ATOMS: atom_id res chain seq x y z
N MET A 1 -32.81 10.60 -3.20
CA MET A 1 -32.62 9.33 -3.94
C MET A 1 -31.21 9.18 -4.53
N GLY A 2 -30.39 10.22 -4.71
CA GLY A 2 -29.05 10.10 -5.31
C GLY A 2 -27.97 9.40 -4.47
N THR A 3 -28.01 9.51 -3.13
CA THR A 3 -27.00 8.92 -2.22
C THR A 3 -26.95 7.40 -2.26
N LEU A 4 -28.11 6.74 -2.38
CA LEU A 4 -28.18 5.28 -2.47
C LEU A 4 -27.58 4.76 -3.78
N THR A 5 -27.77 5.48 -4.89
CA THR A 5 -27.19 5.15 -6.19
C THR A 5 -25.66 5.30 -6.19
N GLN A 6 -25.15 6.37 -5.57
CA GLN A 6 -23.70 6.60 -5.44
C GLN A 6 -23.02 5.51 -4.59
N LEU A 7 -23.62 5.13 -3.45
CA LEU A 7 -23.09 4.05 -2.62
C LEU A 7 -23.09 2.70 -3.35
N GLN A 8 -24.14 2.40 -4.11
CA GLN A 8 -24.20 1.18 -4.94
C GLN A 8 -23.14 1.18 -6.03
N GLN A 9 -22.91 2.33 -6.67
CA GLN A 9 -21.89 2.49 -7.69
C GLN A 9 -20.49 2.29 -7.12
N ASN A 10 -20.14 2.96 -6.02
CA ASN A 10 -18.84 2.79 -5.36
C ASN A 10 -18.58 1.33 -4.98
N ARG A 11 -19.59 0.61 -4.48
CA ARG A 11 -19.45 -0.82 -4.18
C ARG A 11 -19.07 -1.65 -5.40
N ARG A 12 -19.66 -1.37 -6.57
CA ARG A 12 -19.29 -2.06 -7.82
C ARG A 12 -17.86 -1.76 -8.23
N VAL A 13 -17.45 -0.49 -8.18
CA VAL A 13 -16.07 -0.10 -8.51
C VAL A 13 -15.05 -0.77 -7.57
N ILE A 14 -15.32 -0.77 -6.26
CA ILE A 14 -14.48 -1.45 -5.25
C ILE A 14 -14.40 -2.95 -5.54
N GLN A 15 -15.54 -3.59 -5.82
CA GLN A 15 -15.60 -5.01 -6.12
C GLN A 15 -14.77 -5.34 -7.36
N ASP A 16 -14.97 -4.59 -8.45
CA ASP A 16 -14.23 -4.79 -9.69
C ASP A 16 -12.74 -4.58 -9.47
N PHE A 17 -12.33 -3.46 -8.88
CA PHE A 17 -10.92 -3.19 -8.59
C PHE A 17 -10.28 -4.29 -7.74
N THR A 18 -11.01 -4.80 -6.75
CA THR A 18 -10.54 -5.88 -5.89
C THR A 18 -10.34 -7.17 -6.68
N VAL A 19 -11.32 -7.56 -7.50
CA VAL A 19 -11.32 -8.84 -8.23
C VAL A 19 -10.38 -8.81 -9.44
N THR A 20 -10.36 -7.73 -10.20
CA THR A 20 -9.61 -7.66 -11.47
C THR A 20 -8.18 -7.20 -11.28
N THR A 21 -7.89 -6.42 -10.24
CA THR A 21 -6.57 -5.80 -10.04
C THR A 21 -5.90 -6.29 -8.77
N LEU A 22 -6.49 -6.06 -7.59
CA LEU A 22 -5.82 -6.38 -6.32
C LEU A 22 -5.66 -7.89 -6.08
N ALA A 23 -6.57 -8.72 -6.58
CA ALA A 23 -6.48 -10.17 -6.47
C ALA A 23 -5.22 -10.74 -7.14
N GLY A 24 -4.72 -10.08 -8.19
CA GLY A 24 -3.48 -10.46 -8.88
C GLY A 24 -2.20 -10.04 -8.16
N ILE A 25 -2.30 -9.23 -7.11
CA ILE A 25 -1.15 -8.70 -6.37
C ILE A 25 -1.05 -9.44 -5.02
N PRO A 26 -0.01 -10.25 -4.81
CA PRO A 26 0.16 -10.98 -3.55
C PRO A 26 0.74 -10.08 -2.46
N GLY A 27 0.14 -10.12 -1.27
CA GLY A 27 0.61 -9.38 -0.10
C GLY A 27 -0.02 -7.99 0.05
N GLU A 28 -0.27 -7.58 1.29
CA GLU A 28 -0.92 -6.28 1.56
C GLU A 28 0.05 -5.13 1.30
N PHE A 29 1.36 -5.30 1.58
CA PHE A 29 2.35 -4.27 1.26
C PHE A 29 2.49 -4.03 -0.24
N ALA A 30 2.48 -5.07 -1.07
CA ALA A 30 2.54 -4.92 -2.52
C ALA A 30 1.26 -4.24 -3.06
N ARG A 31 0.10 -4.59 -2.51
CA ARG A 31 -1.17 -3.91 -2.81
C ARG A 31 -1.14 -2.44 -2.40
N LEU A 32 -0.56 -2.12 -1.24
CA LEU A 32 -0.41 -0.75 -0.76
C LEU A 32 0.50 0.07 -1.69
N VAL A 33 1.66 -0.49 -2.07
CA VAL A 33 2.57 0.13 -3.05
C VAL A 33 1.87 0.37 -4.38
N TYR A 34 1.08 -0.59 -4.86
CA TYR A 34 0.34 -0.42 -6.10
C TYR A 34 -0.75 0.65 -6.01
N VAL A 35 -1.64 0.60 -5.01
CA VAL A 35 -2.75 1.57 -4.93
C VAL A 35 -2.25 2.98 -4.65
N SER A 36 -1.17 3.14 -3.90
CA SER A 36 -0.54 4.45 -3.67
C SER A 36 0.11 5.02 -4.92
N SER A 37 0.61 4.17 -5.84
CA SER A 37 1.16 4.66 -7.12
C SER A 37 0.10 5.19 -8.09
N LEU A 38 -1.18 4.84 -7.87
CA LEU A 38 -2.29 5.40 -8.63
C LEU A 38 -2.62 6.84 -8.20
N ARG A 39 -2.13 7.28 -7.04
CA ARG A 39 -2.40 8.63 -6.50
C ARG A 39 -1.38 9.61 -7.00
N ASP A 40 -1.85 10.66 -7.68
CA ASP A 40 -1.04 11.86 -7.91
C ASP A 40 -0.85 12.61 -6.58
N LEU A 41 0.41 12.76 -6.16
CA LEU A 41 0.75 13.38 -4.86
C LEU A 41 0.49 14.89 -4.83
N SER A 42 0.37 15.55 -5.98
CA SER A 42 0.15 17.00 -6.05
C SER A 42 -1.32 17.38 -5.87
N SER A 43 -2.23 16.55 -6.39
CA SER A 43 -3.67 16.79 -6.41
C SER A 43 -4.45 15.86 -5.48
N GLY A 44 -3.85 14.76 -5.04
CA GLY A 44 -4.51 13.70 -4.28
C GLY A 44 -5.50 12.84 -5.10
N ARG A 45 -5.56 13.06 -6.42
CA ARG A 45 -6.44 12.30 -7.31
C ARG A 45 -5.85 10.93 -7.63
N TYR A 46 -6.69 9.91 -7.65
CA TYR A 46 -6.37 8.58 -8.08
C TYR A 46 -6.74 8.41 -9.55
N GLU A 47 -5.82 7.85 -10.33
CA GLU A 47 -6.02 7.57 -11.73
C GLU A 47 -5.86 6.08 -12.00
N HIS A 48 -6.89 5.47 -12.60
CA HIS A 48 -6.83 4.09 -13.05
C HIS A 48 -7.58 3.93 -14.37
N GLN A 49 -6.84 3.80 -15.47
CA GLN A 49 -7.40 3.81 -16.83
C GLN A 49 -8.50 2.76 -17.05
N GLY A 50 -8.33 1.54 -16.54
CA GLY A 50 -9.32 0.46 -16.72
C GLY A 50 -10.69 0.79 -16.09
N LEU A 51 -10.72 1.24 -14.83
CA LEU A 51 -11.93 1.68 -14.15
C LEU A 51 -12.51 2.96 -14.74
N ALA A 52 -11.67 3.94 -15.11
CA ALA A 52 -12.11 5.20 -15.70
C ALA A 52 -12.82 5.03 -17.05
N ALA A 53 -12.54 3.93 -17.77
CA ALA A 53 -13.27 3.57 -18.99
C ALA A 53 -14.69 3.01 -18.73
N LEU A 54 -14.97 2.52 -17.52
CA LEU A 54 -16.22 1.84 -17.16
C LEU A 54 -17.09 2.64 -16.20
N TYR A 55 -16.48 3.52 -15.41
CA TYR A 55 -17.10 4.21 -14.29
C TYR A 55 -16.82 5.72 -14.33
N PRO A 56 -17.75 6.56 -13.84
CA PRO A 56 -17.51 7.98 -13.67
C PRO A 56 -16.32 8.25 -12.76
N GLU A 57 -15.57 9.30 -13.08
CA GLU A 57 -14.31 9.65 -12.42
C GLU A 57 -14.47 9.82 -10.89
N GLU A 58 -15.53 10.48 -10.43
CA GLU A 58 -15.79 10.64 -8.99
C GLU A 58 -15.99 9.30 -8.26
N ALA A 59 -16.64 8.33 -8.91
CA ALA A 59 -16.86 7.01 -8.32
C ALA A 59 -15.54 6.23 -8.25
N VAL A 60 -14.67 6.37 -9.26
CA VAL A 60 -13.32 5.79 -9.26
C VAL A 60 -12.45 6.40 -8.17
N GLN A 61 -12.44 7.73 -8.07
CA GLN A 61 -11.72 8.46 -7.01
C GLN A 61 -12.12 7.94 -5.62
N GLN A 62 -13.42 7.91 -5.32
CA GLN A 62 -13.94 7.49 -4.02
C GLN A 62 -13.63 6.02 -3.74
N ALA A 63 -13.79 5.15 -4.73
CA ALA A 63 -13.51 3.73 -4.57
C ALA A 63 -12.03 3.44 -4.31
N LEU A 64 -11.12 4.05 -5.06
CA LEU A 64 -9.68 3.85 -4.90
C LEU A 64 -9.18 4.40 -3.56
N GLN A 65 -9.71 5.53 -3.12
CA GLN A 65 -9.41 6.06 -1.79
C GLN A 65 -9.83 5.09 -0.68
N VAL A 66 -11.06 4.56 -0.75
CA VAL A 66 -11.56 3.57 0.22
C VAL A 66 -10.71 2.30 0.20
N CYS A 67 -10.35 1.81 -0.98
CA CYS A 67 -9.46 0.65 -1.08
C CYS A 67 -8.08 0.91 -0.46
N HIS A 68 -7.50 2.09 -0.70
CA HIS A 68 -6.21 2.48 -0.13
C HIS A 68 -6.26 2.52 1.40
N GLU A 69 -7.28 3.17 1.97
CA GLU A 69 -7.49 3.22 3.42
C GLU A 69 -7.68 1.82 4.02
N GLN A 70 -8.51 0.97 3.40
CA GLN A 70 -8.74 -0.38 3.90
C GLN A 70 -7.49 -1.27 3.86
N ILE A 71 -6.67 -1.17 2.82
CA ILE A 71 -5.40 -1.93 2.75
C ILE A 71 -4.46 -1.45 3.86
N PHE A 72 -4.34 -0.14 4.03
CA PHE A 72 -3.52 0.47 5.07
C PHE A 72 -3.94 0.03 6.47
N GLU A 73 -5.25 0.06 6.77
CA GLU A 73 -5.80 -0.40 8.05
C GLU A 73 -5.54 -1.90 8.27
N ARG A 74 -5.77 -2.75 7.27
CA ARG A 74 -5.48 -4.19 7.37
C ARG A 74 -4.01 -4.48 7.66
N ILE A 75 -3.08 -3.67 7.17
CA ILE A 75 -1.66 -3.81 7.53
C ILE A 75 -1.46 -3.53 9.02
N LEU A 76 -2.04 -2.43 9.53
CA LEU A 76 -1.91 -2.03 10.93
C LEU A 76 -2.59 -2.98 11.91
N GLU A 77 -3.66 -3.63 11.50
CA GLU A 77 -4.38 -4.63 12.30
C GLU A 77 -3.61 -5.96 12.43
N ARG A 78 -2.61 -6.21 11.58
CA ARG A 78 -1.84 -7.46 11.60
C ARG A 78 -0.72 -7.42 12.64
N PRO A 79 -0.39 -8.56 13.28
CA PRO A 79 0.79 -8.66 14.13
C PRO A 79 2.08 -8.27 13.38
N LEU A 80 3.03 -7.62 14.06
CA LEU A 80 4.29 -7.18 13.45
C LEU A 80 5.07 -8.30 12.76
N SER A 81 5.02 -9.54 13.27
CA SER A 81 5.64 -10.69 12.61
C SER A 81 5.06 -10.97 11.22
N LYS A 82 3.74 -10.81 11.06
CA LYS A 82 3.07 -10.95 9.76
C LYS A 82 3.30 -9.76 8.84
N GLN A 83 3.44 -8.55 9.40
CA GLN A 83 3.88 -7.40 8.62
C GLN A 83 5.32 -7.60 8.12
N LEU A 84 6.23 -8.16 8.94
CA LEU A 84 7.62 -8.43 8.57
C LEU A 84 7.72 -9.41 7.40
N GLU A 85 7.02 -10.55 7.47
CA GLU A 85 7.00 -11.57 6.42
C GLU A 85 6.53 -10.99 5.08
N ASP A 86 5.45 -10.21 5.11
CA ASP A 86 4.84 -9.60 3.93
C ASP A 86 5.71 -8.48 3.35
N LEU A 87 6.23 -7.59 4.20
CA LEU A 87 7.17 -6.54 3.79
C LEU A 87 8.42 -7.13 3.15
N LYS A 88 9.00 -8.18 3.76
CA LYS A 88 10.17 -8.86 3.19
C LYS A 88 9.88 -9.38 1.78
N SER A 89 8.72 -9.99 1.58
CA SER A 89 8.30 -10.53 0.29
C SER A 89 8.11 -9.42 -0.75
N CYS A 90 7.48 -8.31 -0.34
CA CYS A 90 7.31 -7.12 -1.18
C CYS A 90 8.66 -6.51 -1.60
N LEU A 91 9.58 -6.28 -0.66
CA LEU A 91 10.88 -5.64 -0.95
C LEU A 91 11.83 -6.58 -1.71
N ALA A 92 11.75 -7.89 -1.50
CA ALA A 92 12.54 -8.86 -2.24
C ALA A 92 12.16 -8.96 -3.72
N ALA A 93 10.90 -8.63 -4.07
CA ALA A 93 10.42 -8.58 -5.44
C ALA A 93 10.83 -7.30 -6.20
N MET A 94 11.39 -6.29 -5.51
CA MET A 94 11.84 -5.04 -6.11
C MET A 94 13.22 -5.18 -6.76
N GLU A 95 13.47 -4.35 -7.78
CA GLU A 95 14.76 -4.30 -8.46
C GLU A 95 15.90 -3.92 -7.51
N GLY A 96 17.08 -4.52 -7.72
CA GLY A 96 18.26 -4.34 -6.86
C GLY A 96 18.34 -5.31 -5.67
N GLY A 97 17.28 -6.07 -5.40
CA GLY A 97 17.26 -7.11 -4.37
C GLY A 97 17.11 -6.60 -2.94
N LEU A 98 16.72 -7.51 -2.04
CA LEU A 98 16.25 -7.17 -0.69
C LEU A 98 17.21 -6.25 0.09
N ALA A 99 18.51 -6.56 0.14
CA ALA A 99 19.47 -5.80 0.96
C ALA A 99 19.64 -4.35 0.49
N ALA A 100 19.68 -4.13 -0.83
CA ALA A 100 19.81 -2.79 -1.41
C ALA A 100 18.53 -1.97 -1.16
N VAL A 101 17.37 -2.59 -1.40
CA VAL A 101 16.06 -1.97 -1.22
C VAL A 101 15.82 -1.60 0.25
N VAL A 102 16.11 -2.50 1.20
CA VAL A 102 15.98 -2.22 2.63
C VAL A 102 16.87 -1.04 3.05
N SER A 103 18.12 -1.01 2.57
CA SER A 103 19.05 0.08 2.87
C SER A 103 18.54 1.42 2.32
N HIS A 104 18.01 1.42 1.10
CA HIS A 104 17.40 2.58 0.47
C HIS A 104 16.16 3.07 1.23
N TRP A 105 15.27 2.15 1.61
CA TRP A 105 14.04 2.48 2.31
C TRP A 105 14.28 3.05 3.71
N ARG A 106 15.32 2.60 4.41
CA ARG A 106 15.75 3.19 5.69
C ARG A 106 16.23 4.63 5.54
N GLN A 107 16.92 4.94 4.44
CA GLN A 107 17.54 6.25 4.23
C GLN A 107 16.57 7.30 3.71
N LEU A 108 15.76 6.95 2.70
CA LEU A 108 14.90 7.93 2.01
C LEU A 108 13.45 7.91 2.50
N GLU A 109 13.08 6.93 3.32
CA GLU A 109 11.72 6.74 3.84
C GLU A 109 10.61 6.84 2.76
N PRO A 110 10.75 6.18 1.58
CA PRO A 110 9.77 6.27 0.50
C PRO A 110 8.41 5.72 0.94
N TYR A 111 8.37 4.90 1.99
CA TYR A 111 7.13 4.38 2.56
C TYR A 111 6.18 5.48 3.08
N ARG A 112 6.64 6.73 3.25
CA ARG A 112 5.78 7.86 3.63
C ARG A 112 4.74 8.21 2.57
N VAL A 113 5.05 8.03 1.29
CA VAL A 113 4.09 8.31 0.21
C VAL A 113 3.02 7.22 0.07
N LEU A 114 3.21 6.08 0.73
CA LEU A 114 2.26 4.97 0.77
C LEU A 114 1.09 5.22 1.72
N ILE A 115 1.10 6.32 2.46
CA ILE A 115 0.11 6.62 3.48
C ILE A 115 -1.10 7.31 2.83
N PRO A 116 -2.33 6.83 3.06
CA PRO A 116 -3.54 7.51 2.60
C PRO A 116 -3.62 8.94 3.17
N GLU A 117 -4.04 9.89 2.34
CA GLU A 117 -4.13 11.30 2.73
C GLU A 117 -5.02 11.52 3.97
N GLN A 118 -6.18 10.88 3.96
CA GLN A 118 -7.22 11.04 4.98
C GLN A 118 -7.02 10.14 6.21
N ALA A 119 -5.93 9.37 6.25
CA ALA A 119 -5.63 8.55 7.43
C ALA A 119 -5.42 9.44 8.67
N PRO A 120 -5.97 9.08 9.85
CA PRO A 120 -5.70 9.78 11.10
C PRO A 120 -4.21 9.80 11.43
N ASP A 121 -3.72 10.91 11.98
CA ASP A 121 -2.27 11.10 12.22
C ASP A 121 -1.67 10.04 13.15
N TYR A 122 -2.42 9.58 14.16
CA TYR A 122 -1.97 8.50 15.04
C TYR A 122 -1.74 7.16 14.30
N LEU A 123 -2.52 6.87 13.24
CA LEU A 123 -2.29 5.70 12.40
C LEU A 123 -1.09 5.90 11.46
N LYS A 124 -0.90 7.13 10.95
CA LYS A 124 0.30 7.47 10.17
C LYS A 124 1.56 7.27 10.98
N GLU A 125 1.57 7.75 12.23
CA GLU A 125 2.68 7.58 13.17
C GLU A 125 2.92 6.11 13.51
N LEU A 126 1.86 5.34 13.79
CA LEU A 126 1.94 3.90 14.03
C LEU A 126 2.56 3.16 12.84
N PHE A 127 2.10 3.46 11.62
CA PHE A 127 2.65 2.87 10.40
C PHE A 127 4.14 3.19 10.25
N ILE A 128 4.52 4.47 10.36
CA ILE A 128 5.93 4.89 10.24
C ILE A 128 6.79 4.19 11.29
N SER A 129 6.32 4.13 12.55
CA SER A 129 7.03 3.46 13.64
C SER A 129 7.22 1.97 13.35
N ASN A 130 6.16 1.29 12.90
CA ASN A 130 6.23 -0.13 12.52
C ASN A 130 7.22 -0.33 11.38
N LEU A 131 7.14 0.44 10.30
CA LEU A 131 8.02 0.30 9.14
C LEU A 131 9.49 0.50 9.51
N ARG A 132 9.82 1.48 10.35
CA ARG A 132 11.19 1.67 10.85
C ARG A 132 11.69 0.45 11.62
N ALA A 133 10.88 -0.09 12.54
CA ALA A 133 11.26 -1.28 13.30
C ALA A 133 11.45 -2.51 12.40
N LEU A 134 10.54 -2.73 11.45
CA LEU A 134 10.60 -3.85 10.51
C LEU A 134 11.83 -3.75 9.60
N LEU A 135 12.12 -2.56 9.08
CA LEU A 135 13.29 -2.33 8.23
C LEU A 135 14.61 -2.52 8.99
N GLU A 136 14.65 -2.17 10.28
CA GLU A 136 15.83 -2.42 11.11
C GLU A 136 16.09 -3.92 11.27
N ILE A 137 15.04 -4.69 11.58
CA ILE A 137 15.13 -6.15 11.68
C ILE A 137 15.59 -6.77 10.35
N LEU A 138 15.03 -6.31 9.21
CA LEU A 138 15.44 -6.82 7.90
C LEU A 138 16.89 -6.45 7.56
N HIS A 139 17.34 -5.26 7.95
CA HIS A 139 18.71 -4.83 7.73
C HIS A 139 19.71 -5.72 8.49
N GLU A 140 19.43 -6.05 9.75
CA GLU A 140 20.25 -6.98 10.55
C GLU A 140 20.27 -8.40 9.96
N GLN A 141 19.15 -8.89 9.42
CA GLN A 141 19.10 -10.18 8.74
C GLN A 141 19.94 -10.19 7.45
N CYS A 142 19.99 -9.08 6.72
CA CYS A 142 20.81 -8.97 5.51
C CYS A 142 22.31 -8.82 5.82
N SER A 143 22.68 -8.18 6.94
CA SER A 143 24.07 -8.01 7.33
C SER A 143 24.69 -9.31 7.84
N THR A 144 23.95 -10.08 8.64
CA THR A 144 24.37 -11.41 9.12
C THR A 144 24.55 -12.40 7.98
N ALA A 145 23.60 -12.48 7.04
CA ALA A 145 23.71 -13.34 5.86
C ALA A 145 24.94 -13.04 4.96
N ARG A 146 25.45 -11.80 4.98
CA ARG A 146 26.68 -11.42 4.25
C ARG A 146 27.97 -11.79 5.01
N SER A 147 27.91 -11.93 6.33
CA SER A 147 29.06 -12.29 7.17
C SER A 147 29.34 -13.80 7.16
N ASP A 148 28.34 -14.62 6.83
CA ASP A 148 28.42 -16.09 6.80
C ASP A 148 28.75 -16.66 5.40
N ALA A 149 28.95 -15.80 4.40
CA ALA A 149 29.26 -16.15 3.00
C ALA A 149 30.69 -15.76 2.63
#